data_AF-A6IBT3-F1
#
_entry.id   AF-A6IBT3-F1
#
_cell.length_a   1.000
_cell.length_b   1.000
_cell.length_c   1.000
_cell.angle_alpha   90.00
_cell.angle_beta   90.00
_cell.angle_gamma   90.00
#
_symmetry.space_group_name_H-M   'P 1'
#
loop_
_entity.id
_entity.type
_entity.pdbx_description
1 polymer ?
#
loop_
_entity_poly.entity_id
_entity_poly.type
_entity_poly.pdbx_seq_one_letter_code
_entity_poly.pdbx_strand_id
1 'polypeptide(L)'
;MPRKAASPEEAERMPGSEEIEAGRPRPVLRSVNSREPSQVIFCNRSPRVVLPLWLNFDGEPQPYPTLPPGTGRRIHSYRGHLWLFRDAGTHDGLLVNQTELFVPSLNVDGQPIFANITLPVYTLKERCLQVVRSLVKPENYRRLDIVRSLYEDLEDHPNVRKDIQRLTQEHLENQALGEEPEGVH
;
A
#
# COMPACT_ATOMS: atom_id res chain seq x y z
N MET A 1 46.93 -44.13 25.36
CA MET A 1 45.57 -44.74 25.28
C MET A 1 44.74 -44.18 26.43
N PRO A 2 43.41 -43.93 26.35
CA PRO A 2 42.46 -44.24 25.28
C PRO A 2 41.46 -43.09 24.93
N ARG A 3 40.49 -43.43 24.06
CA ARG A 3 39.15 -42.83 23.81
C ARG A 3 39.02 -41.51 23.04
N LYS A 4 38.82 -41.71 21.73
CA LYS A 4 38.21 -40.83 20.71
C LYS A 4 36.87 -40.26 21.21
N ALA A 5 36.70 -38.94 21.18
CA ALA A 5 35.41 -38.27 21.22
C ALA A 5 35.03 -37.84 19.79
N ALA A 6 33.80 -38.12 19.40
CA ALA A 6 33.24 -37.84 18.08
C ALA A 6 32.83 -36.35 17.97
N SER A 7 33.05 -35.76 16.79
CA SER A 7 32.44 -34.47 16.40
C SER A 7 30.94 -34.63 16.20
N PRO A 8 30.12 -33.64 16.61
CA PRO A 8 28.79 -33.43 16.04
C PRO A 8 28.89 -32.35 14.96
N GLU A 9 29.03 -32.80 13.73
CA GLU A 9 28.57 -32.09 12.53
C GLU A 9 27.04 -32.21 12.49
N GLU A 10 26.36 -31.20 11.92
CA GLU A 10 24.93 -31.19 11.57
C GLU A 10 23.90 -30.99 12.71
N ALA A 11 23.77 -29.75 13.17
CA ALA A 11 22.54 -29.27 13.81
C ALA A 11 21.61 -28.65 12.75
N GLU A 12 20.67 -29.49 12.29
CA GLU A 12 19.27 -29.17 11.95
C GLU A 12 19.00 -27.99 10.99
N ARG A 13 19.01 -28.29 9.69
CA ARG A 13 18.13 -27.62 8.72
C ARG A 13 16.68 -27.98 9.06
N MET A 14 15.89 -27.03 9.56
CA MET A 14 14.45 -27.20 9.63
C MET A 14 13.84 -27.17 8.22
N PRO A 15 13.15 -28.22 7.77
CA PRO A 15 12.44 -28.22 6.50
C PRO A 15 11.00 -27.72 6.69
N GLY A 16 10.52 -26.95 5.72
CA GLY A 16 9.10 -26.90 5.35
C GLY A 16 8.16 -26.14 6.28
N SER A 17 8.13 -24.81 6.17
CA SER A 17 6.94 -24.01 6.45
C SER A 17 6.08 -23.82 5.19
N GLU A 18 6.02 -24.83 4.30
CA GLU A 18 5.33 -24.74 3.01
C GLU A 18 4.00 -25.53 2.96
N GLU A 19 3.53 -26.14 4.05
CA GLU A 19 2.40 -27.10 3.98
C GLU A 19 1.13 -26.76 4.78
N ILE A 20 0.85 -25.49 5.09
CA ILE A 20 -0.50 -25.10 5.56
C ILE A 20 -0.97 -23.81 4.90
N GLU A 21 -1.26 -23.82 3.60
CA GLU A 21 -2.12 -22.79 2.98
C GLU A 21 -2.83 -23.22 1.68
N ALA A 22 -3.18 -24.50 1.57
CA ALA A 22 -4.02 -24.97 0.47
C ALA A 22 -5.49 -24.65 0.76
N GLY A 23 -5.97 -23.46 0.38
CA GLY A 23 -7.41 -23.20 0.35
C GLY A 23 -7.88 -21.75 0.33
N ARG A 24 -7.03 -20.75 0.61
CA ARG A 24 -7.42 -19.35 0.45
C ARG A 24 -7.01 -18.83 -0.94
N PRO A 25 -7.95 -18.28 -1.73
CA PRO A 25 -7.58 -17.62 -2.97
C PRO A 25 -6.61 -16.47 -2.66
N ARG A 26 -5.48 -16.44 -3.35
CA ARG A 26 -4.44 -15.43 -3.14
C ARG A 26 -5.01 -14.04 -3.45
N PRO A 27 -4.79 -13.02 -2.60
CA PRO A 27 -5.31 -11.67 -2.83
C PRO A 27 -4.82 -11.10 -4.16
N VAL A 28 -5.72 -10.47 -4.91
CA VAL A 28 -5.41 -9.89 -6.24
C VAL A 28 -4.30 -8.85 -6.14
N LEU A 29 -4.45 -7.88 -5.22
CA LEU A 29 -3.44 -6.86 -4.94
C LEU A 29 -2.47 -7.35 -3.87
N ARG A 30 -1.29 -7.78 -4.31
CA ARG A 30 -0.18 -8.19 -3.43
C ARG A 30 1.15 -8.00 -4.15
N SER A 31 2.24 -7.93 -3.39
CA SER A 31 3.57 -7.91 -4.00
C SER A 31 3.93 -9.26 -4.61
N VAL A 32 4.74 -9.23 -5.68
CA VAL A 32 5.41 -10.41 -6.22
C VAL A 32 6.79 -10.54 -5.60
N ASN A 33 7.15 -11.73 -5.13
CA ASN A 33 8.50 -12.03 -4.64
C ASN A 33 9.46 -12.31 -5.81
N SER A 34 9.76 -11.28 -6.60
CA SER A 34 10.63 -11.40 -7.79
C SER A 34 12.09 -11.68 -7.44
N ARG A 35 12.54 -11.26 -6.24
CA ARG A 35 13.96 -11.24 -5.83
C ARG A 35 14.86 -10.40 -6.75
N GLU A 36 14.27 -9.53 -7.57
CA GLU A 36 14.97 -8.62 -8.46
C GLU A 36 15.00 -7.23 -7.82
N PRO A 37 16.16 -6.76 -7.31
CA PRO A 37 16.24 -5.48 -6.62
C PRO A 37 15.84 -4.32 -7.54
N SER A 38 15.16 -3.33 -6.96
CA SER A 38 14.79 -2.08 -7.62
C SER A 38 15.03 -0.92 -6.67
N GLN A 39 15.96 -0.04 -7.06
CA GLN A 39 16.25 1.18 -6.32
C GLN A 39 15.16 2.21 -6.59
N VAL A 40 14.50 2.65 -5.52
CA VAL A 40 13.43 3.64 -5.59
C VAL A 40 13.79 4.87 -4.74
N ILE A 41 13.36 6.05 -5.17
CA ILE A 41 13.38 7.27 -4.34
C ILE A 41 11.93 7.73 -4.15
N PHE A 42 11.45 7.61 -2.92
CA PHE A 42 10.18 8.22 -2.52
C PHE A 42 10.41 9.71 -2.36
N CYS A 43 9.63 10.54 -3.06
CA CYS A 43 9.71 11.99 -3.01
C CYS A 43 8.38 12.54 -2.52
N ASN A 44 8.31 13.00 -1.28
CA ASN A 44 7.13 13.65 -0.76
C ASN A 44 7.03 15.09 -1.28
N ARG A 45 6.23 15.28 -2.33
CA ARG A 45 5.89 16.59 -2.91
C ARG A 45 4.54 17.10 -2.41
N SER A 46 4.03 16.53 -1.32
CA SER A 46 2.79 16.94 -0.67
C SER A 46 3.09 17.75 0.61
N PRO A 47 2.11 18.52 1.12
CA PRO A 47 2.23 19.18 2.42
C PRO A 47 1.95 18.24 3.61
N ARG A 48 1.67 16.95 3.37
CA ARG A 48 1.33 15.98 4.42
C ARG A 48 2.57 15.24 4.90
N VAL A 49 2.55 14.75 6.16
CA VAL A 49 3.48 13.71 6.59
C VAL A 49 3.00 12.40 5.98
N VAL A 50 3.82 11.79 5.14
CA VAL A 50 3.44 10.59 4.39
C VAL A 50 3.80 9.33 5.16
N LEU A 51 2.86 8.39 5.24
CA LEU A 51 3.04 7.00 5.64
C LEU A 51 3.07 6.12 4.38
N PRO A 52 4.24 5.63 3.96
CA PRO A 52 4.33 4.61 2.92
C PRO A 52 3.85 3.26 3.46
N LEU A 53 3.09 2.54 2.65
CA LEU A 53 2.56 1.22 2.96
C LEU A 53 2.94 0.25 1.85
N TRP A 54 3.65 -0.81 2.21
CA TRP A 54 3.98 -1.92 1.32
C TRP A 54 2.93 -3.00 1.46
N LEU A 55 2.28 -3.42 0.37
CA LEU A 55 1.47 -4.64 0.41
C LEU A 55 2.42 -5.83 0.39
N ASN A 56 2.45 -6.63 1.45
CA ASN A 56 3.31 -7.81 1.49
C ASN A 56 2.86 -8.87 0.45
N PHE A 57 3.49 -10.04 0.49
CA PHE A 57 3.17 -11.14 -0.43
C PHE A 57 1.77 -11.72 -0.23
N ASP A 58 1.12 -11.41 0.89
CA ASP A 58 -0.24 -11.81 1.23
C ASP A 58 -1.24 -10.64 1.09
N GLY A 59 -0.83 -9.53 0.47
CA GLY A 59 -1.67 -8.35 0.26
C GLY A 59 -1.96 -7.53 1.52
N GLU A 60 -1.30 -7.83 2.65
CA GLU A 60 -1.48 -7.09 3.89
C GLU A 60 -0.60 -5.82 3.89
N PRO A 61 -1.15 -4.65 4.27
CA PRO A 61 -0.41 -3.40 4.30
C PRO A 61 0.57 -3.35 5.48
N GLN A 62 1.85 -3.15 5.17
CA GLN A 62 2.96 -3.05 6.12
C GLN A 62 3.49 -1.60 6.16
N PRO A 63 3.44 -0.93 7.31
CA PRO A 63 3.90 0.45 7.44
C PRO A 63 5.42 0.57 7.36
N TYR A 64 5.88 1.59 6.64
CA TYR A 64 7.28 2.01 6.59
C TYR A 64 7.46 3.35 7.32
N PRO A 65 8.71 3.74 7.67
CA PRO A 65 8.92 4.97 8.40
C PRO A 65 8.44 6.19 7.60
N THR A 66 7.83 7.14 8.29
CA THR A 66 7.17 8.29 7.64
C THR A 66 8.15 9.22 6.92
N LEU A 67 7.61 10.02 6.00
CA LEU A 67 8.33 11.03 5.23
C LEU A 67 7.75 12.42 5.52
N PRO A 68 8.52 13.34 6.10
CA PRO A 68 8.09 14.72 6.27
C PRO A 68 7.79 15.42 4.91
N PRO A 69 6.99 16.50 4.90
CA PRO A 69 6.73 17.31 3.72
C PRO A 69 8.02 17.79 3.03
N GLY A 70 8.07 17.72 1.70
CA GLY A 70 9.20 18.20 0.90
C GLY A 70 10.47 17.34 0.97
N THR A 71 10.44 16.19 1.65
CA THR A 71 11.60 15.30 1.80
C THR A 71 11.58 14.13 0.82
N GLY A 72 12.74 13.51 0.62
CA GLY A 72 12.87 12.27 -0.14
C GLY A 72 13.66 11.21 0.62
N ARG A 73 13.40 9.93 0.32
CA ARG A 73 14.13 8.79 0.90
C ARG A 73 14.39 7.72 -0.15
N ARG A 74 15.62 7.21 -0.17
CA ARG A 74 16.02 6.02 -0.92
C ARG A 74 15.45 4.76 -0.26
N ILE A 75 14.78 3.92 -1.04
CA ILE A 75 14.20 2.66 -0.62
C ILE A 75 14.78 1.55 -1.50
N HIS A 76 15.23 0.47 -0.87
CA HIS A 76 15.57 -0.77 -1.55
C HIS A 76 14.29 -1.61 -1.63
N SER A 77 13.62 -1.55 -2.78
CA SER A 77 12.43 -2.37 -3.06
C SER A 77 12.80 -3.47 -4.06
N TYR A 78 11.81 -4.23 -4.52
CA TYR A 78 11.97 -5.23 -5.56
C TYR A 78 10.94 -5.01 -6.68
N ARG A 79 11.25 -5.52 -7.88
CA ARG A 79 10.34 -5.48 -9.02
C ARG A 79 9.03 -6.16 -8.66
N GLY A 80 7.90 -5.50 -8.97
CA GLY A 80 6.58 -6.08 -8.70
C GLY A 80 6.10 -5.95 -7.25
N HIS A 81 6.84 -5.22 -6.39
CA HIS A 81 6.30 -4.83 -5.09
C HIS A 81 5.21 -3.76 -5.23
N LEU A 82 4.16 -3.83 -4.43
CA LEU A 82 3.06 -2.87 -4.46
C LEU A 82 3.16 -1.90 -3.29
N TRP A 83 3.05 -0.61 -3.60
CA TRP A 83 3.10 0.47 -2.63
C TRP A 83 1.90 1.40 -2.77
N LEU A 84 1.40 1.90 -1.64
CA LEU A 84 0.45 3.00 -1.57
C LEU A 84 0.87 3.97 -0.46
N PHE A 85 0.37 5.20 -0.53
CA PHE A 85 0.83 6.29 0.32
C PHE A 85 -0.33 7.00 0.98
N ARG A 86 -0.20 7.26 2.28
CA ARG A 86 -1.26 7.86 3.11
C ARG A 86 -0.76 9.06 3.87
N ASP A 87 -1.67 9.94 4.27
CA ASP A 87 -1.39 10.83 5.40
C ASP A 87 -1.21 9.99 6.67
N ALA A 88 -0.10 10.22 7.40
CA ALA A 88 0.25 9.44 8.57
C ALA A 88 -0.70 9.64 9.77
N GLY A 89 -1.39 10.79 9.85
CA GLY A 89 -2.31 11.10 10.92
C GLY A 89 -3.76 10.73 10.59
N THR A 90 -4.19 10.97 9.36
CA THR A 90 -5.61 10.83 8.97
C THR A 90 -5.92 9.64 8.08
N HIS A 91 -4.89 8.96 7.56
CA HIS A 91 -5.03 7.91 6.53
C HIS A 91 -5.65 8.40 5.20
N ASP A 92 -5.74 9.71 4.97
CA ASP A 92 -6.17 10.28 3.69
C ASP A 92 -5.30 9.70 2.55
N GLY A 93 -5.94 9.28 1.45
CA GLY A 93 -5.25 8.73 0.29
C GLY A 93 -4.38 9.77 -0.42
N LEU A 94 -3.13 9.45 -0.71
CA LEU A 94 -2.24 10.27 -1.53
C LEU A 94 -1.95 9.57 -2.84
N LEU A 95 -1.63 10.36 -3.88
CA LEU A 95 -1.23 9.81 -5.16
C LEU A 95 0.28 9.67 -5.22
N VAL A 96 0.73 8.70 -6.00
CA VAL A 96 2.12 8.48 -6.36
C VAL A 96 2.20 8.42 -7.88
N ASN A 97 2.99 9.30 -8.49
CA ASN A 97 3.06 9.43 -9.95
C ASN A 97 1.67 9.54 -10.61
N GLN A 98 0.75 10.27 -9.97
CA GLN A 98 -0.65 10.47 -10.40
C GLN A 98 -1.55 9.22 -10.34
N THR A 99 -1.12 8.14 -9.69
CA THR A 99 -1.91 6.92 -9.48
C THR A 99 -2.00 6.56 -7.99
N GLU A 100 -2.92 5.68 -7.61
CA GLU A 100 -3.08 5.24 -6.20
C GLU A 100 -2.03 4.21 -5.77
N LEU A 101 -1.58 3.38 -6.73
CA LEU A 101 -0.59 2.34 -6.52
C LEU A 101 0.71 2.68 -7.26
N PHE A 102 1.83 2.29 -6.67
CA PHE A 102 3.16 2.34 -7.27
C PHE A 102 3.78 0.95 -7.29
N VAL A 103 4.31 0.57 -8.46
CA VAL A 103 5.00 -0.71 -8.66
C VAL A 103 6.39 -0.43 -9.22
N PRO A 104 7.47 -0.75 -8.48
CA PRO A 104 8.82 -0.61 -9.01
C PRO A 104 9.05 -1.54 -10.20
N SER A 105 9.63 -1.00 -11.27
CA SER A 105 10.20 -1.74 -12.40
C SER A 105 11.71 -1.94 -12.21
N LEU A 106 12.40 -2.49 -13.22
CA LEU A 106 13.86 -2.56 -13.20
C LEU A 106 14.47 -1.17 -13.41
N ASN A 107 15.59 -0.90 -12.75
CA ASN A 107 16.36 0.32 -12.99
C ASN A 107 16.97 0.30 -14.40
N VAL A 108 16.73 1.34 -15.18
CA VAL A 108 17.36 1.54 -16.50
C VAL A 108 18.64 2.36 -16.30
N ASP A 109 19.76 1.89 -16.83
CA ASP A 109 21.08 2.54 -16.75
C ASP A 109 21.53 2.89 -15.31
N GLY A 110 21.09 2.09 -14.33
CA GLY A 110 21.38 2.31 -12.91
C GLY A 110 20.65 3.52 -12.30
N GLN A 111 19.72 4.15 -13.03
CA GLN A 111 18.93 5.26 -12.50
C GLN A 111 17.83 4.76 -11.55
N PRO A 112 17.67 5.40 -10.38
CA PRO A 112 16.60 5.07 -9.45
C PRO A 112 15.24 5.47 -10.01
N ILE A 113 14.21 4.71 -9.67
CA ILE A 113 12.83 5.03 -10.03
C ILE A 113 12.30 6.05 -9.02
N PHE A 114 11.70 7.13 -9.51
CA PHE A 114 11.08 8.13 -8.65
C PHE A 114 9.61 7.79 -8.38
N ALA A 115 9.24 7.78 -7.10
CA ALA A 115 7.85 7.73 -6.66
C ALA A 115 7.48 9.12 -6.12
N ASN A 116 6.91 9.97 -6.98
CA ASN A 116 6.53 11.33 -6.64
C ASN A 116 5.17 11.32 -5.96
N ILE A 117 5.16 11.52 -4.64
CA ILE A 117 3.95 11.49 -3.83
C ILE A 117 3.34 12.90 -3.80
N THR A 118 2.08 13.01 -4.19
CA THR A 118 1.36 14.29 -4.34
C THR A 118 0.01 14.24 -3.67
N LEU A 119 -0.48 15.42 -3.26
CA LEU A 119 -1.86 15.58 -2.82
C LEU A 119 -2.80 15.40 -4.03
N PRO A 120 -3.80 14.52 -3.99
CA PRO A 120 -4.84 14.51 -5.02
C PRO A 120 -5.66 15.79 -4.97
N VAL A 121 -6.33 16.09 -6.08
CA VAL A 121 -7.42 17.07 -6.09
C VAL A 121 -8.65 16.38 -5.48
N TYR A 122 -8.76 16.45 -4.14
CA TYR A 122 -9.96 15.94 -3.46
C TYR A 122 -11.20 16.69 -3.94
N THR A 123 -12.35 16.00 -3.92
CA THR A 123 -13.63 16.67 -4.08
C THR A 123 -13.81 17.70 -2.96
N LEU A 124 -14.59 18.76 -3.23
CA LEU A 124 -14.87 19.77 -2.20
C LEU A 124 -15.52 19.14 -0.96
N LYS A 125 -16.41 18.15 -1.16
CA LYS A 125 -17.04 17.37 -0.09
C LYS A 125 -15.98 16.71 0.79
N GLU A 126 -15.09 15.92 0.19
CA GLU A 126 -14.05 15.19 0.94
C GLU A 126 -13.09 16.16 1.65
N ARG A 127 -12.71 17.26 0.99
CA ARG A 127 -11.85 18.25 1.63
C ARG A 127 -12.52 18.92 2.85
N CYS A 128 -13.82 19.19 2.79
CA CYS A 128 -14.57 19.71 3.92
C CYS A 128 -14.64 18.68 5.07
N LEU A 129 -14.88 17.39 4.76
CA LEU A 129 -14.86 16.33 5.77
C LEU A 129 -13.51 16.24 6.48
N GLN A 130 -12.40 16.28 5.74
CA GLN A 130 -11.04 16.30 6.31
C GLN A 130 -10.84 17.47 7.29
N VAL A 131 -11.29 18.68 6.92
CA VAL A 131 -11.17 19.86 7.79
C VAL A 131 -12.05 19.70 9.03
N VAL A 132 -13.30 19.29 8.89
CA VAL A 132 -14.20 19.10 10.04
C VAL A 132 -13.66 18.04 11.01
N ARG A 133 -13.19 16.89 10.50
CA ARG A 133 -12.54 15.83 11.31
C ARG A 133 -11.31 16.33 12.08
N SER A 134 -10.60 17.32 11.55
CA SER A 134 -9.44 17.91 12.24
C SER A 134 -9.80 18.90 13.35
N LEU A 135 -11.02 19.45 13.32
CA LEU A 135 -11.47 20.50 14.24
C LEU A 135 -12.44 19.98 15.30
N VAL A 136 -13.18 18.91 15.00
CA VAL A 136 -14.25 18.38 15.84
C VAL A 136 -13.88 16.98 16.28
N LYS A 137 -14.04 16.66 17.56
CA LYS A 137 -13.83 15.30 18.05
C LYS A 137 -14.97 14.37 17.58
N PRO A 138 -14.70 13.08 17.31
CA PRO A 138 -15.72 12.15 16.81
C PRO A 138 -17.00 12.09 17.65
N GLU A 139 -16.90 12.20 18.98
CA GLU A 139 -18.05 12.14 19.89
C GLU A 139 -19.01 13.34 19.71
N ASN A 140 -18.55 14.40 19.04
CA ASN A 140 -19.32 15.62 18.80
C ASN A 140 -19.86 15.74 17.36
N TYR A 141 -19.58 14.81 16.45
CA TYR A 141 -20.04 14.92 15.05
C TYR A 141 -21.56 15.05 14.95
N ARG A 142 -22.31 14.24 15.72
CA ARG A 142 -23.79 14.26 15.73
C ARG A 142 -24.40 15.48 16.43
N ARG A 143 -23.58 16.40 16.94
CA ARG A 143 -24.02 17.67 17.55
C ARG A 143 -23.88 18.85 16.60
N LEU A 144 -23.27 18.65 15.43
CA LEU A 144 -23.14 19.69 14.40
C LEU A 144 -24.50 19.96 13.76
N ASP A 145 -24.83 21.22 13.50
CA ASP A 145 -26.08 21.60 12.83
C ASP A 145 -25.97 21.42 11.31
N ILE A 146 -25.93 20.17 10.86
CA ILE A 146 -25.80 19.77 9.45
C ILE A 146 -26.79 18.65 9.11
N VAL A 147 -26.96 18.38 7.82
CA VAL A 147 -27.86 17.30 7.34
C VAL A 147 -27.37 15.95 7.87
N ARG A 148 -28.31 15.09 8.28
CA ARG A 148 -28.00 13.82 8.96
C ARG A 148 -27.07 12.88 8.20
N SER A 149 -27.19 12.83 6.87
CA SER A 149 -26.31 12.02 6.03
C SER A 149 -24.84 12.41 6.14
N LEU A 150 -24.54 13.67 6.43
CA LEU A 150 -23.16 14.13 6.62
C LEU A 150 -22.54 13.63 7.95
N TYR A 151 -23.34 13.19 8.92
CA TYR A 151 -22.80 12.54 10.12
C TYR A 151 -22.16 11.20 9.75
N GLU A 152 -22.84 10.41 8.91
CA GLU A 152 -22.34 9.12 8.42
C GLU A 152 -21.08 9.34 7.58
N ASP A 153 -21.10 10.36 6.71
CA ASP A 153 -19.90 10.75 5.94
C ASP A 153 -18.73 11.14 6.86
N LEU A 154 -18.96 11.89 7.96
CA LEU A 154 -17.90 12.26 8.90
C LEU A 154 -17.36 11.07 9.68
N GLU A 155 -18.24 10.16 10.10
CA GLU A 155 -17.93 8.93 10.83
C GLU A 155 -17.14 7.94 9.96
N ASP A 156 -17.36 7.92 8.64
CA ASP A 156 -16.64 7.07 7.71
C ASP A 156 -15.24 7.61 7.34
N HIS A 157 -14.28 7.42 8.26
CA HIS A 157 -12.91 7.87 8.08
C HIS A 157 -12.16 7.08 6.98
N PRO A 158 -11.14 7.69 6.34
CA PRO A 158 -10.28 7.01 5.38
C PRO A 158 -9.72 5.71 5.96
N ASN A 159 -9.79 4.63 5.19
CA ASN A 159 -9.37 3.31 5.65
C ASN A 159 -8.64 2.55 4.54
N VAL A 160 -7.38 2.18 4.82
CA VAL A 160 -6.52 1.48 3.87
C VAL A 160 -7.14 0.16 3.37
N ARG A 161 -7.82 -0.59 4.23
CA ARG A 161 -8.44 -1.87 3.84
C ARG A 161 -9.62 -1.67 2.91
N LYS A 162 -10.46 -0.65 3.18
CA LYS A 162 -11.57 -0.30 2.27
C LYS A 162 -11.05 0.07 0.89
N ASP A 163 -9.97 0.84 0.82
CA ASP A 163 -9.38 1.21 -0.47
C ASP A 163 -8.74 0.03 -1.18
N ILE A 164 -8.03 -0.87 -0.49
CA ILE A 164 -7.50 -2.10 -1.10
C ILE A 164 -8.64 -2.95 -1.68
N GLN A 165 -9.78 -3.05 -0.98
CA GLN A 165 -10.96 -3.75 -1.48
C GLN A 165 -11.54 -3.09 -2.73
N ARG A 166 -11.72 -1.76 -2.70
CA ARG A 166 -12.18 -1.00 -3.87
C ARG A 166 -11.26 -1.18 -5.07
N LEU A 167 -9.96 -0.97 -4.90
CA LEU A 167 -8.95 -1.12 -5.94
C LEU A 167 -8.89 -2.55 -6.49
N THR A 168 -9.12 -3.55 -5.64
CA THR A 168 -9.20 -4.95 -6.05
C THR A 168 -10.39 -5.17 -6.98
N GLN A 169 -11.56 -4.62 -6.63
CA GLN A 169 -12.77 -4.71 -7.44
C GLN A 169 -12.59 -4.01 -8.79
N GLU A 170 -12.07 -2.78 -8.80
CA GLU A 170 -11.77 -2.02 -10.02
C GLU A 170 -10.78 -2.78 -10.93
N HIS A 171 -9.78 -3.46 -10.34
CA HIS A 171 -8.83 -4.26 -11.11
C HIS A 171 -9.49 -5.47 -11.80
N LEU A 172 -10.37 -6.18 -11.10
CA LEU A 172 -11.09 -7.33 -11.64
C LEU A 172 -12.06 -6.92 -12.75
N GLU A 173 -12.78 -5.80 -12.58
CA GLU A 173 -13.68 -5.26 -13.59
C GLU A 173 -12.93 -4.85 -14.86
N ASN A 174 -11.78 -4.19 -14.71
CA ASN A 174 -10.95 -3.81 -15.85
C ASN A 174 -10.37 -5.01 -16.61
N GLN A 175 -10.07 -6.12 -15.92
CA GLN A 175 -9.66 -7.36 -16.59
C GLN A 175 -10.80 -7.99 -17.39
N ALA A 176 -11.99 -8.07 -16.81
CA ALA A 176 -13.16 -8.65 -17.48
C ALA A 176 -13.56 -7.88 -18.75
N LEU A 177 -13.47 -6.53 -18.72
CA LEU A 177 -13.75 -5.68 -19.89
C LEU A 177 -12.70 -5.77 -21.00
N GLY A 178 -11.47 -6.18 -20.68
CA GLY A 178 -10.38 -6.36 -21.64
C GLY A 178 -10.38 -7.72 -22.36
N GLU A 179 -11.24 -8.65 -21.93
CA GLU A 179 -11.34 -10.03 -22.46
C GLU A 179 -12.56 -10.25 -23.38
N GLU A 180 -13.28 -9.19 -23.79
CA GLU A 180 -14.30 -9.31 -24.84
C GLU A 180 -13.62 -9.75 -26.16
N PRO A 181 -13.95 -10.94 -26.71
CA PRO A 181 -13.31 -11.44 -27.92
C PRO A 181 -13.67 -10.53 -29.08
N GLU A 182 -12.66 -9.96 -29.75
CA GLU A 182 -12.82 -9.34 -31.06
C GLU A 182 -13.59 -10.32 -31.94
N GLY A 183 -14.80 -9.90 -32.32
CA GLY A 183 -15.76 -10.73 -33.01
C GLY A 183 -15.16 -11.36 -34.27
N VAL A 184 -15.41 -12.65 -34.41
CA VAL A 184 -15.30 -13.37 -35.68
C VAL A 184 -16.19 -12.65 -36.70
N HIS A 185 -15.56 -11.94 -37.64
CA HIS A 185 -16.17 -11.49 -38.88
C HIS A 185 -15.37 -12.02 -40.07
#